data_AF-A0A2V7M459-F1
#
_entry.id   AF-A0A2V7M459-F1
#
_cell.length_a   1.000
_cell.length_b   1.000
_cell.length_c   1.000
_cell.angle_alpha   90.00
_cell.angle_beta   90.00
_cell.angle_gamma   90.00
#
_symmetry.space_group_name_H-M   'P 1'
#
loop_
_entity.id
_entity.type
_entity.pdbx_description
1 polymer ?
#
loop_
_entity_poly.entity_id
_entity_poly.type
_entity_poly.pdbx_seq_one_letter_code
_entity_poly.pdbx_strand_id
1 'polypeptide(L)'
;SLIPLAVNIQLGAGTGSSATDTAAVTHPKITTIVAGAGISVNVPTPGLSIEPYLSVGNRWNKLSGVSGTQSNVGWVVGANLGLGMLGLHVAYDSQKIGSATRGVIGIGAHVALKAPIGM
;
A
#
# COMPACT_ATOMS: atom_id res chain seq x y z
N SER A 1 -9.81 -24.08 16.21
CA SER A 1 -9.66 -22.62 16.37
C SER A 1 -9.59 -22.02 14.97
N LEU A 2 -10.50 -21.11 14.60
CA LEU A 2 -10.44 -20.44 13.30
C LEU A 2 -9.46 -19.26 13.40
N ILE A 3 -8.54 -19.16 12.45
CA ILE A 3 -7.73 -17.95 12.28
C ILE A 3 -8.69 -16.86 11.78
N PRO A 4 -8.79 -15.71 12.47
CA PRO A 4 -9.64 -14.62 12.03
C PRO A 4 -9.06 -13.99 10.76
N LEU A 5 -9.59 -14.41 9.62
CA LEU A 5 -9.23 -13.95 8.28
C LEU A 5 -10.16 -12.81 7.87
N ALA A 6 -9.58 -11.71 7.38
CA ALA A 6 -10.31 -10.59 6.79
C ALA A 6 -9.93 -10.42 5.32
N VAL A 7 -10.85 -9.86 4.53
CA VAL A 7 -10.63 -9.47 3.14
C VAL A 7 -10.68 -7.95 3.05
N ASN A 8 -9.70 -7.38 2.35
CA ASN A 8 -9.47 -5.95 2.31
C ASN A 8 -9.47 -5.47 0.86
N ILE A 9 -10.05 -4.29 0.63
CA ILE A 9 -9.92 -3.55 -0.63
C ILE A 9 -9.04 -2.33 -0.35
N GLN A 10 -8.05 -2.09 -1.20
CA GLN A 10 -7.08 -1.02 -1.06
C GLN A 10 -7.16 -0.10 -2.27
N LEU A 11 -7.35 1.19 -2.02
CA LEU A 11 -7.33 2.24 -3.02
C LEU A 11 -6.39 3.34 -2.54
N GLY A 12 -5.62 3.92 -3.44
CA GLY A 12 -4.72 5.00 -3.10
C GLY A 12 -4.25 5.79 -4.31
N ALA A 13 -3.73 6.98 -4.05
CA ALA A 13 -3.07 7.79 -5.05
C ALA A 13 -1.88 8.52 -4.44
N GLY A 14 -0.86 8.78 -5.24
CA GLY A 14 0.32 9.53 -4.82
C GLY A 14 0.99 10.21 -6.01
N THR A 15 1.79 11.23 -5.72
CA THR A 15 2.62 11.88 -6.73
C THR A 15 4.05 12.03 -6.24
N GLY A 16 5.02 11.76 -7.13
CA GLY A 16 6.42 12.04 -6.91
C GLY A 16 6.87 13.19 -7.80
N SER A 17 7.61 14.14 -7.23
CA SER A 17 8.20 15.26 -7.96
C SER A 17 9.21 14.78 -9.00
N SER A 18 9.46 15.62 -10.01
CA SER A 18 10.59 15.41 -10.90
C SER A 18 11.90 15.46 -10.12
N ALA A 19 12.85 14.60 -10.49
CA ALA A 19 14.15 14.54 -9.86
C ALA A 19 15.23 14.32 -10.92
N THR A 20 16.37 14.98 -10.76
CA THR A 20 17.54 14.76 -11.60
C THR A 20 18.52 13.88 -10.85
N ASP A 21 18.94 12.78 -11.45
CA ASP A 21 19.91 11.88 -10.83
C ASP A 21 21.36 12.35 -11.00
N THR A 22 22.29 11.64 -10.35
CA THR A 22 23.73 11.93 -10.39
C THR A 22 24.33 11.82 -11.79
N ALA A 23 23.65 11.15 -12.72
CA ALA A 23 24.05 11.06 -14.13
C ALA A 23 23.44 12.20 -14.98
N ALA A 24 22.88 13.23 -14.34
CA ALA A 24 22.20 14.37 -14.97
C ALA A 24 20.95 13.99 -15.78
N VAL A 25 20.35 12.81 -15.54
CA VAL A 25 19.10 12.40 -16.18
C VAL A 25 17.93 12.93 -15.36
N THR A 26 17.04 13.69 -16.01
CA THR A 26 15.84 14.22 -15.36
C THR A 26 14.67 13.25 -15.50
N HIS A 27 14.23 12.73 -14.37
CA HIS A 27 13.04 11.89 -14.26
C HIS A 27 11.80 12.77 -14.15
N PRO A 28 10.77 12.56 -14.99
CA PRO A 28 9.57 13.38 -14.95
C PRO A 28 8.75 13.11 -13.69
N LYS A 29 7.90 14.09 -13.32
CA LYS A 29 6.90 13.92 -12.27
C LYS A 29 6.02 12.70 -12.57
N ILE A 30 5.79 11.87 -11.56
CA ILE A 30 4.96 10.66 -11.67
C ILE A 30 3.72 10.81 -10.79
N THR A 31 2.56 10.41 -11.31
CA THR A 31 1.33 10.24 -10.54
C THR A 31 0.95 8.77 -10.60
N THR A 32 0.69 8.17 -9.45
CA THR A 32 0.35 6.75 -9.32
C THR A 32 -1.02 6.64 -8.68
N ILE A 33 -1.88 5.82 -9.27
CA ILE A 33 -3.13 5.36 -8.67
C ILE A 33 -3.00 3.86 -8.43
N VAL A 34 -3.40 3.39 -7.26
CA VAL A 34 -3.38 1.97 -6.89
C VAL A 34 -4.79 1.50 -6.57
N ALA A 35 -5.13 0.31 -7.09
CA ALA A 35 -6.28 -0.45 -6.67
C ALA A 35 -5.90 -1.91 -6.49
N GLY A 36 -6.31 -2.51 -5.37
CA GLY A 36 -5.98 -3.88 -5.06
C GLY A 36 -6.91 -4.49 -4.02
N ALA A 37 -6.75 -5.78 -3.83
CA ALA A 37 -7.42 -6.54 -2.80
C ALA A 37 -6.42 -7.44 -2.09
N GLY A 38 -6.69 -7.74 -0.83
CA GLY A 38 -5.80 -8.54 -0.01
C GLY A 38 -6.51 -9.26 1.10
N ILE A 39 -5.73 -10.05 1.80
CA ILE A 39 -6.15 -10.76 3.00
C ILE A 39 -5.32 -10.26 4.18
N SER A 40 -5.94 -10.22 5.35
CA SER A 40 -5.24 -9.96 6.60
C SER A 40 -5.66 -10.95 7.67
N VAL A 41 -4.76 -11.15 8.63
CA VAL A 41 -5.00 -12.02 9.77
C VAL A 41 -4.85 -11.20 11.02
N ASN A 42 -5.90 -11.15 11.85
CA ASN A 42 -5.80 -10.45 13.12
C ASN A 42 -5.16 -11.37 14.17
N VAL A 43 -4.02 -10.98 14.73
CA VAL A 43 -3.36 -11.69 15.81
C VAL A 43 -3.80 -11.06 17.15
N PRO A 44 -4.65 -11.73 17.94
CA PRO A 44 -5.15 -11.17 19.19
C PRO A 44 -4.00 -11.07 20.19
N THR A 45 -3.59 -9.85 20.52
CA THR A 45 -2.57 -9.58 21.54
C THR A 45 -3.22 -8.77 22.66
N PRO A 46 -3.05 -9.11 23.95
CA PRO A 46 -3.64 -8.30 25.02
C PRO A 46 -3.14 -6.84 24.95
N GLY A 47 -4.08 -5.89 24.81
CA GLY A 47 -3.78 -4.46 24.72
C GLY A 47 -3.24 -3.95 23.38
N LEU A 48 -3.02 -4.82 22.39
CA LEU A 48 -2.45 -4.50 21.07
C LEU A 48 -3.16 -5.29 19.97
N SER A 49 -3.42 -4.68 18.82
CA SER A 49 -3.86 -5.44 17.64
C SER A 49 -2.71 -5.48 16.64
N ILE A 50 -2.31 -6.68 16.21
CA ILE A 50 -1.31 -6.85 15.16
C ILE A 50 -2.00 -7.53 14.00
N GLU A 51 -2.00 -6.89 12.85
CA GLU A 51 -2.69 -7.39 11.66
C GLU A 51 -1.76 -7.37 10.45
N PRO A 52 -0.98 -8.44 10.23
CA PRO A 52 -0.27 -8.65 8.97
C PRO A 52 -1.26 -8.82 7.82
N TYR A 53 -0.87 -8.31 6.66
CA TYR A 53 -1.64 -8.43 5.43
C TYR A 53 -0.76 -8.64 4.20
N LEU A 54 -1.36 -9.28 3.20
CA LEU A 54 -0.83 -9.43 1.86
C LEU A 54 -1.90 -8.97 0.87
N SER A 55 -1.54 -8.10 -0.06
CA SER A 55 -2.43 -7.67 -1.13
C SER A 55 -1.78 -7.77 -2.50
N VAL A 56 -2.62 -7.94 -3.51
CA VAL A 56 -2.24 -7.84 -4.91
C VAL A 56 -3.09 -6.76 -5.55
N GLY A 57 -2.52 -6.04 -6.50
CA GLY A 57 -3.20 -4.92 -7.11
C GLY A 57 -2.54 -4.42 -8.37
N ASN A 58 -3.26 -3.56 -9.07
CA ASN A 58 -2.79 -2.86 -10.25
C ASN A 58 -2.47 -1.41 -9.90
N ARG A 59 -1.41 -0.89 -10.52
CA ARG A 59 -0.93 0.48 -10.37
C ARG A 59 -0.92 1.14 -11.73
N TRP A 60 -1.57 2.29 -11.81
CA TRP A 60 -1.57 3.13 -13.00
C TRP A 60 -0.63 4.29 -12.78
N ASN A 61 0.46 4.32 -13.54
CA ASN A 61 1.51 5.31 -13.46
C ASN A 61 1.40 6.26 -14.66
N LYS A 62 1.21 7.55 -14.40
CA LYS A 62 1.19 8.61 -15.40
C LYS A 62 2.39 9.53 -15.23
N LEU A 63 3.25 9.57 -16.25
CA LEU A 63 4.44 10.41 -16.28
C LEU A 63 4.08 11.76 -16.93
N SER A 64 4.47 12.86 -16.30
CA SER A 64 4.22 14.20 -16.83
C SER A 64 5.02 14.41 -18.12
N GLY A 65 4.37 14.96 -19.15
CA GLY A 65 4.99 15.19 -20.47
C GLY A 65 5.07 13.96 -21.38
N VAL A 66 4.62 12.78 -20.93
CA VAL A 66 4.57 11.56 -21.73
C VAL A 66 3.11 11.18 -22.02
N SER A 67 2.82 10.80 -23.26
CA SER A 67 1.50 10.28 -23.63
C SER A 67 1.36 8.82 -23.20
N GLY A 68 0.28 8.51 -22.48
CA GLY A 68 -0.03 7.15 -22.03
C GLY A 68 -0.01 6.98 -20.51
N THR A 69 -0.67 5.91 -20.05
CA THR A 69 -0.70 5.47 -18.65
C THR A 69 -0.15 4.06 -18.60
N GLN A 70 0.89 3.84 -17.80
CA GLN A 70 1.46 2.52 -17.62
C GLN A 70 0.70 1.75 -16.56
N SER A 71 0.27 0.53 -16.85
CA SER A 71 -0.39 -0.37 -15.91
C SER A 71 0.59 -1.42 -15.41
N ASN A 72 0.75 -1.54 -14.09
CA ASN A 72 1.71 -2.44 -13.48
C ASN A 72 1.06 -3.24 -12.35
N VAL A 73 1.11 -4.57 -12.47
CA VAL A 73 0.70 -5.46 -11.39
C VAL A 73 1.80 -5.53 -10.34
N GLY A 74 1.41 -5.47 -9.09
CA GLY A 74 2.30 -5.55 -7.94
C GLY A 74 1.62 -6.17 -6.73
N TRP A 75 2.42 -6.41 -5.70
CA TRP A 75 1.98 -6.98 -4.43
C TRP A 75 2.48 -6.13 -3.28
N VAL A 76 1.75 -6.14 -2.17
CA VAL A 76 2.10 -5.43 -0.94
C VAL A 76 2.07 -6.43 0.20
N VAL A 77 3.14 -6.45 0.98
CA VAL A 77 3.14 -7.09 2.30
C VAL A 77 3.25 -6.01 3.36
N GLY A 78 2.44 -6.09 4.41
CA GLY A 78 2.46 -5.09 5.46
C GLY A 78 1.88 -5.59 6.76
N ALA A 79 1.90 -4.74 7.77
CA ALA A 79 1.29 -4.99 9.05
C ALA A 79 0.70 -3.70 9.63
N ASN A 80 -0.48 -3.82 10.22
CA ASN A 80 -1.10 -2.77 11.02
C ASN A 80 -0.88 -3.07 12.51
N LEU A 81 -0.53 -2.05 13.27
CA LEU A 81 -0.39 -2.08 14.72
C LEU A 81 -1.43 -1.14 15.32
N GLY A 82 -2.38 -1.68 16.07
CA GLY A 82 -3.48 -0.94 16.69
C GLY A 82 -3.33 -0.79 18.20
N LEU A 83 -3.56 0.42 18.69
CA LEU A 83 -3.60 0.85 20.09
C LEU A 83 -4.96 1.54 20.34
N GLY A 84 -6.00 0.73 20.56
CA GLY A 84 -7.37 1.24 20.65
C GLY A 84 -7.86 1.81 19.31
N MET A 85 -8.11 3.12 19.25
CA MET A 85 -8.54 3.82 18.03
C MET A 85 -7.38 4.33 17.16
N LEU A 86 -6.17 4.44 17.69
CA LEU A 86 -5.02 4.89 16.93
C LEU A 86 -4.18 3.69 16.50
N GLY A 87 -3.52 3.79 15.36
CA GLY A 87 -2.62 2.74 14.92
C GLY A 87 -1.55 3.23 13.97
N LEU A 88 -0.56 2.38 13.78
CA LEU A 88 0.50 2.55 12.80
C LEU A 88 0.36 1.48 11.73
N HIS A 89 0.85 1.76 10.53
CA HIS A 89 1.06 0.74 9.51
C HIS A 89 2.47 0.82 8.97
N VAL A 90 2.97 -0.33 8.55
CA VAL A 90 4.18 -0.45 7.73
C VAL A 90 3.86 -1.37 6.57
N ALA A 91 4.34 -1.00 5.38
CA ALA A 91 4.10 -1.73 4.15
C ALA A 91 5.33 -1.73 3.26
N TYR A 92 5.56 -2.85 2.58
CA TYR A 92 6.47 -2.95 1.46
C TYR A 92 5.65 -3.25 0.20
N ASP A 93 5.64 -2.29 -0.72
CA ASP A 93 4.98 -2.38 -2.02
C ASP A 93 6.03 -2.69 -3.10
N SER A 94 5.83 -3.78 -3.82
CA SER A 94 6.65 -4.18 -4.94
C SER A 94 5.84 -4.22 -6.23
N GLN A 95 6.32 -3.53 -7.26
CA GLN A 95 5.72 -3.57 -8.59
C GLN A 95 6.79 -3.78 -9.66
N LYS A 96 6.42 -4.50 -10.73
CA LYS A 96 7.27 -4.64 -11.93
C LYS A 96 6.99 -3.51 -12.90
N ILE A 97 8.03 -2.81 -13.33
CA ILE A 97 8.01 -1.70 -14.30
C ILE A 97 8.96 -2.07 -15.43
N GLY A 98 8.41 -2.56 -16.54
CA GLY A 98 9.23 -3.13 -17.63
C GLY A 98 10.06 -4.32 -17.13
N SER A 99 11.37 -4.26 -17.29
CA SER A 99 12.33 -5.27 -16.80
C SER A 99 12.82 -5.03 -15.36
N ALA A 100 12.46 -3.90 -14.74
CA ALA A 100 12.91 -3.54 -13.40
C ALA A 100 11.82 -3.75 -12.34
N THR A 101 12.24 -3.96 -11.09
CA THR A 101 11.35 -4.01 -9.92
C THR A 101 11.49 -2.72 -9.12
N ARG A 102 10.37 -2.05 -8.86
CA ARG A 102 10.31 -0.89 -7.96
C ARG A 102 9.76 -1.34 -6.62
N GLY A 103 10.56 -1.17 -5.56
CA GLY A 103 10.13 -1.33 -4.18
C GLY A 103 9.86 0.02 -3.52
N VAL A 104 8.80 0.10 -2.71
CA VAL A 104 8.45 1.27 -1.89
C VAL A 104 8.17 0.80 -0.48
N ILE A 105 8.80 1.45 0.51
CA ILE A 105 8.48 1.27 1.92
C ILE A 105 7.52 2.39 2.32
N GLY A 106 6.31 2.00 2.73
CA GLY A 106 5.31 2.89 3.29
C GLY A 106 5.29 2.77 4.81
N ILE A 107 5.26 3.92 5.49
CA ILE A 107 4.96 4.02 6.91
C ILE A 107 3.86 5.05 7.09
N GLY A 108 2.95 4.79 8.02
CA GLY A 108 1.82 5.66 8.24
C GLY A 108 1.16 5.43 9.58
N ALA A 109 0.21 6.30 9.89
CA ALA A 109 -0.68 6.17 11.02
C ALA A 109 -2.13 6.15 10.52
N HIS A 110 -3.01 5.49 11.26
CA HIS A 110 -4.43 5.42 10.96
C HIS A 110 -5.27 5.61 12.23
N VAL A 111 -6.53 6.01 12.02
CA VAL A 111 -7.56 6.01 13.06
C VAL A 111 -8.56 4.91 12.70
N ALA A 112 -8.71 3.92 13.58
CA ALA A 112 -9.62 2.81 13.40
C ALA A 112 -11.03 3.21 13.86
N LEU A 113 -11.95 3.29 12.90
CA LEU A 113 -13.38 3.46 13.15
C LEU A 113 -14.04 2.09 13.16
N LYS A 114 -14.24 1.52 14.35
CA LYS A 114 -15.01 0.28 14.52
C LYS A 114 -16.47 0.62 14.79
N ALA A 115 -17.32 0.42 13.80
CA ALA A 115 -18.76 0.42 14.03
C ALA A 115 -19.12 -0.83 14.84
N PRO A 116 -19.92 -0.71 15.92
CA PRO A 116 -20.59 -1.85 16.49
C PRO A 116 -21.61 -2.32 15.45
N ILE A 117 -21.28 -3.38 14.73
CA ILE A 117 -22.29 -4.18 14.05
C ILE A 117 -23.04 -4.90 15.17
N GLY A 118 -24.34 -4.59 15.29
CA GLY A 118 -25.19 -4.82 16.46
C GLY A 118 -25.16 -6.23 17.05
N MET A 119 -25.57 -6.32 18.32
CA MET A 119 -25.74 -7.57 19.07
C MET A 119 -26.67 -8.55 18.37
#